data_AF-A0A2V8X377-F1
#
_entry.id   AF-A0A2V8X377-F1
#
_cell.length_a   1.000
_cell.length_b   1.000
_cell.length_c   1.000
_cell.angle_alpha   90.00
_cell.angle_beta   90.00
_cell.angle_gamma   90.00
#
_symmetry.space_group_name_H-M   'P 1'
#
loop_
_entity.id
_entity.type
_entity.pdbx_description
1 polymer ?
#
loop_
_entity_poly.entity_id
_entity_poly.type
_entity_poly.pdbx_seq_one_letter_code
_entity_poly.pdbx_strand_id
1 'polypeptide(L)'
;SPFMILTAQVRPEKRSVIPAVTHVDGSARPQTVEKEINPLYWRLIDEFEKRTGVSVIMNTSFNLRGEAIVNTPTDAIRTFFSSGMDALAIGNFLVEK
;
A
#
# COMPACT_ATOMS: atom_id res chain seq x y z
N SER A 1 -3.52 -14.61 -1.69
CA SER A 1 -2.18 -14.44 -1.07
C SER A 1 -2.26 -13.29 -0.08
N PRO A 2 -2.71 -13.52 1.16
CA PRO A 2 -3.01 -12.41 2.08
C PRO A 2 -1.77 -11.76 2.72
N PHE A 3 -0.59 -12.37 2.61
CA PHE A 3 0.58 -11.99 3.43
C PHE A 3 1.80 -11.50 2.64
N MET A 4 1.69 -11.26 1.32
CA MET A 4 2.84 -10.85 0.49
C MET A 4 4.07 -11.76 0.64
N ILE A 5 3.87 -13.07 0.79
CA ILE A 5 4.97 -14.06 0.87
C ILE A 5 5.12 -14.89 -0.40
N LEU A 6 4.12 -14.84 -1.29
CA LEU A 6 4.12 -15.57 -2.56
C LEU A 6 4.33 -14.59 -3.71
N THR A 7 5.17 -15.00 -4.65
CA THR A 7 5.37 -14.30 -5.92
C THR A 7 4.42 -14.89 -6.97
N ALA A 8 3.85 -14.03 -7.80
CA ALA A 8 2.96 -14.40 -8.91
C ALA A 8 3.32 -13.60 -10.16
N GLN A 9 2.90 -14.10 -11.33
CA GLN A 9 3.07 -13.41 -12.60
C GLN A 9 1.91 -12.43 -12.82
N VAL A 10 2.24 -11.18 -13.12
CA VAL A 10 1.26 -10.18 -13.54
C VAL A 10 0.84 -10.51 -14.97
N ARG A 11 -0.47 -10.53 -15.20
CA ARG A 11 -1.06 -10.74 -16.51
C ARG A 11 -0.45 -9.76 -17.53
N PRO A 12 0.02 -10.22 -18.71
CA PRO A 12 0.74 -9.37 -19.66
C PRO A 12 0.04 -8.04 -19.96
N GLU A 13 -1.27 -8.07 -20.16
CA GLU A 13 -2.12 -6.91 -20.46
C GLU A 13 -2.28 -5.91 -19.30
N LYS A 14 -1.87 -6.27 -18.08
CA LYS A 14 -1.91 -5.40 -16.90
C LYS A 14 -0.56 -4.81 -16.51
N ARG A 15 0.55 -5.29 -17.09
CA ARG A 15 1.92 -4.87 -16.69
C ARG A 15 2.17 -3.38 -16.88
N SER A 16 1.68 -2.81 -17.99
CA SER A 16 1.76 -1.36 -18.25
C SER A 16 0.79 -0.53 -17.41
N VAL A 17 -0.25 -1.15 -16.86
CA VAL A 17 -1.26 -0.49 -16.01
C VAL A 17 -0.78 -0.37 -14.57
N ILE A 18 -0.07 -1.37 -14.05
CA ILE A 18 0.47 -1.40 -12.69
C ILE A 18 2.01 -1.55 -12.65
N PRO A 19 2.76 -0.67 -13.35
CA PRO A 19 4.20 -0.84 -13.49
C PRO A 19 4.95 -0.67 -12.16
N ALA A 20 4.44 0.16 -11.24
CA ALA A 20 5.08 0.44 -9.96
C ALA A 20 5.23 -0.79 -9.04
N VAL A 21 4.41 -1.82 -9.23
CA VAL A 21 4.43 -3.06 -8.43
C VAL A 21 4.86 -4.29 -9.24
N THR A 22 5.28 -4.08 -10.49
CA THR A 22 5.65 -5.16 -11.43
C THR A 22 7.16 -5.12 -11.67
N HIS A 23 7.86 -6.22 -11.41
CA HIS A 23 9.28 -6.35 -11.74
C HIS A 23 9.51 -6.45 -13.26
N VAL A 24 10.76 -6.24 -13.69
CA VAL A 24 11.16 -6.29 -15.11
C VAL A 24 10.81 -7.62 -15.78
N ASP A 25 10.82 -8.73 -15.01
CA ASP A 25 10.45 -10.06 -15.48
C ASP A 25 8.93 -10.35 -15.47
N GLY A 26 8.11 -9.37 -15.08
CA GLY A 26 6.66 -9.47 -14.99
C GLY A 26 6.14 -10.05 -13.67
N SER A 27 7.01 -10.36 -12.71
CA SER A 27 6.60 -10.86 -11.40
C SER A 27 6.14 -9.75 -10.44
N ALA A 28 5.30 -10.11 -9.47
CA ALA A 28 4.88 -9.25 -8.36
C ALA A 28 4.60 -10.09 -7.11
N ARG A 29 4.53 -9.44 -5.95
CA ARG A 29 4.27 -10.08 -4.65
C ARG A 29 2.97 -9.57 -4.04
N PRO A 30 1.80 -10.11 -4.45
CA PRO A 30 0.52 -9.52 -4.11
C PRO A 30 0.11 -9.75 -2.65
N GLN A 31 -0.62 -8.77 -2.14
CA GLN A 31 -1.49 -8.89 -0.98
C GLN A 31 -2.94 -8.92 -1.46
N THR A 32 -3.68 -9.99 -1.19
CA THR A 32 -5.14 -10.02 -1.37
C THR A 32 -5.80 -9.45 -0.14
N VAL A 33 -6.69 -8.48 -0.31
CA VAL A 33 -7.44 -7.83 0.77
C VAL A 33 -8.91 -8.21 0.64
N GLU A 34 -9.46 -8.79 1.70
CA GLU A 34 -10.86 -9.20 1.76
C GLU A 34 -11.66 -8.21 2.60
N LYS A 35 -12.88 -7.89 2.17
CA LYS A 35 -13.74 -6.89 2.80
C LYS A 35 -14.11 -7.28 4.22
N GLU A 36 -14.28 -8.57 4.46
CA GLU A 36 -14.67 -9.16 5.74
C GLU A 36 -13.51 -9.13 6.75
N ILE A 37 -12.25 -9.12 6.27
CA ILE A 37 -11.05 -9.12 7.11
C ILE A 37 -10.58 -7.69 7.43
N ASN A 38 -10.55 -6.81 6.43
CA ASN A 38 -10.13 -5.42 6.60
C ASN A 38 -11.02 -4.48 5.77
N PRO A 39 -12.22 -4.14 6.26
CA PRO A 39 -13.20 -3.38 5.50
C PRO A 39 -12.75 -1.96 5.15
N LEU A 40 -11.91 -1.34 6.00
CA LEU A 40 -11.41 0.01 5.76
C LEU A 40 -10.38 0.01 4.62
N TYR A 41 -9.41 -0.91 4.66
CA TYR A 41 -8.39 -1.01 3.61
C TYR A 41 -8.99 -1.51 2.29
N TRP A 42 -9.95 -2.43 2.35
CA TRP A 42 -10.71 -2.84 1.17
C TRP A 42 -11.44 -1.65 0.53
N ARG A 43 -12.13 -0.82 1.34
CA ARG A 43 -12.84 0.37 0.84
C ARG A 43 -11.88 1.40 0.23
N LEU A 44 -10.70 1.57 0.80
CA LEU A 44 -9.67 2.44 0.21
C LEU A 44 -9.33 2.00 -1.23
N ILE A 45 -9.13 0.70 -1.45
CA ILE A 45 -8.81 0.13 -2.76
C ILE A 45 -10.01 0.24 -3.72
N ASP A 46 -11.22 -0.04 -3.24
CA ASP A 46 -12.47 0.09 -4.01
C ASP A 46 -12.73 1.54 -4.47
N GLU A 47 -12.52 2.53 -3.59
CA GLU A 47 -12.62 3.95 -3.96
C GLU A 47 -11.51 4.39 -4.93
N PHE A 48 -10.31 3.81 -4.80
CA PHE A 48 -9.23 4.03 -5.75
C PHE A 48 -9.57 3.46 -7.14
N GLU A 49 -10.17 2.27 -7.21
CA GLU A 49 -10.66 1.67 -8.45
C GLU A 49 -11.74 2.54 -9.12
N LYS A 50 -12.74 3.02 -8.37
CA LYS A 50 -13.79 3.89 -8.91
C LYS A 50 -13.24 5.16 -9.57
N ARG A 51 -12.11 5.68 -9.07
CA ARG A 51 -11.48 6.91 -9.57
C ARG A 51 -10.51 6.67 -10.72
N THR A 52 -9.82 5.52 -10.73
CA THR A 52 -8.67 5.28 -11.62
C THR A 52 -8.88 4.14 -12.61
N GLY A 53 -9.88 3.29 -12.38
CA GLY A 53 -10.07 2.01 -13.08
C GLY A 53 -9.07 0.92 -12.67
N VAL A 54 -8.25 1.16 -11.62
CA VAL A 54 -7.22 0.23 -11.15
C VAL A 54 -7.51 -0.18 -9.71
N SER A 55 -7.68 -1.47 -9.44
CA SER A 55 -7.97 -2.02 -8.10
C SER A 55 -6.72 -2.47 -7.33
N VAL A 56 -5.59 -1.81 -7.56
CA VAL A 56 -4.30 -2.16 -6.96
C VAL A 56 -3.60 -0.90 -6.49
N ILE A 57 -3.14 -0.93 -5.24
CA ILE A 57 -2.30 0.11 -4.65
C ILE A 57 -0.95 -0.47 -4.23
N MET A 58 0.10 0.37 -4.23
CA MET A 58 1.41 -0.03 -3.73
C MET A 58 1.38 -0.03 -2.19
N ASN A 59 1.82 -1.14 -1.59
CA ASN A 59 1.93 -1.30 -0.15
C ASN A 59 3.39 -1.56 0.21
N THR A 60 3.96 -0.72 1.08
CA THR A 60 5.33 -0.85 1.59
C THR A 60 5.34 -0.60 3.10
N SER A 61 6.44 -0.96 3.76
CA SER A 61 6.60 -0.76 5.19
C SER A 61 6.60 0.73 5.55
N PHE A 62 5.79 1.11 6.53
CA PHE A 62 5.82 2.44 7.11
C PHE A 62 6.94 2.51 8.16
N ASN A 63 8.13 2.89 7.71
CA ASN A 63 9.35 3.08 8.51
C ASN A 63 10.38 3.90 7.72
N LEU A 64 11.45 4.34 8.40
CA LEU A 64 12.66 4.82 7.75
C LEU A 64 13.71 3.70 7.66
N ARG A 65 14.73 3.92 6.83
CA ARG A 65 15.84 2.97 6.67
C ARG A 65 16.55 2.75 8.01
N GLY A 66 16.61 1.49 8.43
CA GLY A 66 17.25 1.09 9.69
C GLY A 66 16.31 1.09 10.90
N GLU A 67 15.03 1.43 10.71
CA GLU A 67 14.02 1.43 11.78
C GLU A 67 13.00 0.29 11.59
N ALA A 68 12.39 -0.15 12.69
CA ALA A 68 11.25 -1.06 12.67
C ALA A 68 10.00 -0.38 12.10
N ILE A 69 8.99 -1.18 11.72
CA ILE A 69 7.66 -0.66 11.37
C ILE A 69 7.08 0.07 12.59
N VAL A 70 6.45 1.23 12.34
CA VAL A 70 5.79 2.02 13.38
C VAL A 70 4.77 1.19 14.17
N ASN A 71 4.72 1.40 15.49
CA ASN A 71 3.79 0.67 16.38
C ASN A 71 2.89 1.60 17.19
N THR A 72 3.34 2.82 17.49
CA THR A 72 2.55 3.81 18.24
C THR A 72 2.20 5.03 17.38
N PRO A 73 1.16 5.81 17.75
CA PRO A 73 0.88 7.08 17.08
C PRO A 73 2.07 8.04 17.09
N THR A 74 2.85 8.06 18.17
CA THR A 74 4.08 8.84 18.27
C THR A 74 5.11 8.42 17.23
N ASP A 75 5.29 7.11 17.01
CA ASP A 75 6.19 6.59 15.97
C ASP A 75 5.74 6.99 14.57
N ALA A 76 4.43 6.89 14.30
CA ALA A 76 3.84 7.26 13.01
C ALA A 76 4.03 8.76 12.71
N ILE A 77 3.77 9.64 13.69
CA ILE A 77 3.95 11.08 13.56
C ILE A 77 5.43 11.42 13.34
N ARG A 78 6.34 10.86 14.15
CA ARG A 78 7.79 11.08 14.00
C ARG A 78 8.28 10.63 12.62
N THR A 79 7.91 9.42 12.21
CA THR A 79 8.29 8.85 10.90
C THR A 79 7.73 9.70 9.76
N PHE A 80 6.47 10.13 9.85
CA PHE A 80 5.84 11.00 8.86
C PHE A 80 6.61 12.30 8.68
N PHE A 81 6.85 13.06 9.76
CA PHE A 81 7.59 14.33 9.69
C PHE A 81 9.04 14.17 9.24
N SER A 82 9.65 13.01 9.52
CA SER A 82 11.03 12.69 9.12
C SER A 82 11.15 12.07 7.71
N SER A 83 10.02 11.90 7.01
CA SER A 83 9.96 11.32 5.66
C SER A 83 9.53 12.34 4.62
N GLY A 84 9.61 11.96 3.34
CA GLY A 84 9.05 12.70 2.21
C GLY A 84 7.58 12.39 1.90
N MET A 85 6.82 11.78 2.82
CA MET A 85 5.39 11.50 2.61
C MET A 85 4.56 12.80 2.61
N ASP A 86 3.58 12.86 1.71
CA ASP A 86 2.70 14.02 1.53
C ASP A 86 1.61 14.11 2.61
N ALA A 87 1.04 12.97 3.01
CA ALA A 87 -0.04 12.91 4.00
C ALA A 87 0.05 11.65 4.88
N LEU A 88 -0.49 11.74 6.09
CA LEU A 88 -0.64 10.64 7.04
C LEU A 88 -2.11 10.52 7.46
N ALA A 89 -2.74 9.39 7.12
CA ALA A 89 -4.01 8.98 7.71
C ALA A 89 -3.74 8.14 8.97
N ILE A 90 -4.18 8.63 10.14
CA ILE A 90 -3.99 7.96 11.43
C ILE A 90 -5.27 7.99 12.25
N GLY A 91 -5.89 6.81 12.43
CA GLY A 91 -7.22 6.71 13.01
C GLY A 91 -8.23 7.52 12.17
N ASN A 92 -8.91 8.48 12.81
CA ASN A 92 -9.90 9.36 12.17
C ASN A 92 -9.31 10.71 11.74
N PHE A 93 -7.99 10.85 11.71
CA PHE A 93 -7.30 12.10 11.40
C PHE A 93 -6.52 11.98 10.09
N LEU A 94 -6.48 13.08 9.35
CA LEU A 94 -5.58 13.29 8.21
C LEU A 94 -4.61 14.42 8.59
N VAL A 95 -3.33 14.18 8.41
CA VAL A 95 -2.26 15.16 8.64
C VAL A 95 -1.56 15.42 7.31
N GLU A 96 -1.40 16.69 6.94
CA GLU A 96 -0.76 17.15 5.70
C GLU A 96 0.37 18.15 6.03
N LYS A 97 1.36 18.28 5.13
CA LYS A 97 2.50 19.20 5.26
C LYS A 97 2.41 20.36 4.27
#